data_AF-A0A2P9E606-F1
#
_entry.id   AF-A0A2P9E606-F1
#
_cell.length_a   1.000
_cell.length_b   1.000
_cell.length_c   1.000
_cell.angle_alpha   90.00
_cell.angle_beta   90.00
_cell.angle_gamma   90.00
#
_symmetry.space_group_name_H-M   'P 1'
#
loop_
_entity.id
_entity.type
_entity.pdbx_description
1 polymer ?
#
loop_
_entity_poly.entity_id
_entity_poly.type
_entity_poly.pdbx_seq_one_letter_code
_entity_poly.pdbx_strand_id
1 'polypeptide(L)'
;MTLESIFIGTRVDKGRYGPQSREMAISDLISLIHRPSEPTRLILPDFSGLARHIDGQLREHFSQRQEDEYARKYRYLSDIWYQAGSLSNPDNRSRRFEKVMEQSQEFLVFSQDVMPNTNLYDLKYNEGERVRQKGQMYCLALLFHIIARAAFEPESVATDTTLVAHCRWMKDWVKKTLGARPLDELMVRTAMLDPGFFPALQRLIGDTQASSADEYLANCIRTACQKTSEYLNNPRQSYRMTFNYHSYDNQQLTMLKVLRDLHYRIDRLEMLLQELAKNTEVDFTTADTAGRWITEQIGKVEGNENLGIPANI
;
A
#
# COMPACT_ATOMS: atom_id res chain seq x y z
N MET A 1 -27.98 -3.21 14.97
CA MET A 1 -27.33 -4.11 14.00
C MET A 1 -25.94 -4.40 14.53
N THR A 2 -25.75 -5.54 15.18
CA THR A 2 -24.48 -5.99 15.76
C THR A 2 -23.61 -6.56 14.65
N LEU A 3 -22.41 -6.01 14.46
CA LEU A 3 -21.39 -6.53 13.54
C LEU A 3 -20.77 -7.79 14.17
N GLU A 4 -21.55 -8.87 14.20
CA GLU A 4 -21.09 -10.19 14.64
C GLU A 4 -20.17 -10.76 13.56
N SER A 5 -18.87 -10.59 13.79
CA SER A 5 -17.78 -11.21 13.02
C SER A 5 -17.72 -10.86 11.52
N ILE A 6 -17.05 -9.75 11.19
CA ILE A 6 -16.34 -9.69 9.91
C ILE A 6 -15.08 -10.54 10.10
N PHE A 7 -15.13 -11.75 9.56
CA PHE A 7 -13.95 -12.56 9.31
C PHE A 7 -13.05 -11.79 8.33
N ILE A 8 -11.85 -11.38 8.78
CA ILE A 8 -10.74 -11.09 7.84
C ILE A 8 -10.23 -12.45 7.37
N GLY A 9 -11.06 -13.15 6.62
CA GLY A 9 -10.58 -14.16 5.70
C GLY A 9 -10.86 -13.64 4.32
N THR A 10 -9.83 -13.75 3.51
CA THR A 10 -9.80 -13.46 2.10
C THR A 10 -11.02 -14.04 1.40
N ARG A 11 -12.07 -13.24 1.16
CA ARG A 11 -13.01 -13.56 0.10
C ARG A 11 -12.30 -13.31 -1.21
N VAL A 12 -11.75 -14.40 -1.73
CA VAL A 12 -11.32 -14.55 -3.12
C VAL A 12 -12.60 -14.58 -3.96
N ASP A 13 -13.14 -13.41 -4.25
CA ASP A 13 -14.16 -13.28 -5.29
C ASP A 13 -13.70 -12.16 -6.22
N LYS A 14 -13.63 -12.47 -7.53
CA LYS A 14 -13.14 -11.58 -8.61
C LYS A 14 -11.63 -11.26 -8.65
N GLY A 15 -10.75 -12.22 -8.33
CA GLY A 15 -9.30 -12.06 -8.62
C GLY A 15 -8.55 -11.05 -7.75
N ARG A 16 -9.07 -10.70 -6.57
CA ARG A 16 -8.35 -9.91 -5.56
C ARG A 16 -7.63 -10.83 -4.59
N TYR A 17 -6.32 -10.67 -4.47
CA TYR A 17 -5.47 -11.41 -3.55
C TYR A 17 -5.58 -10.86 -2.14
N GLY A 18 -5.41 -11.74 -1.15
CA GLY A 18 -5.26 -11.36 0.26
C GLY A 18 -3.95 -10.60 0.52
N PRO A 19 -3.81 -10.04 1.73
CA PRO A 19 -2.60 -9.32 2.09
C PRO A 19 -1.39 -10.26 2.12
N GLN A 20 -0.29 -9.85 1.48
CA GLN A 20 0.97 -10.60 1.40
C GLN A 20 2.03 -10.08 2.39
N SER A 21 1.66 -9.08 3.18
CA SER A 21 2.43 -8.58 4.32
C SER A 21 1.48 -7.98 5.35
N ARG A 22 1.99 -7.78 6.56
CA ARG A 22 1.29 -7.06 7.63
C ARG A 22 0.86 -5.66 7.19
N GLU A 23 1.73 -4.95 6.46
CA GLU A 23 1.44 -3.62 5.92
C GLU A 23 0.26 -3.63 4.94
N MET A 24 0.17 -4.65 4.09
CA MET A 24 -0.97 -4.83 3.19
C MET A 24 -2.25 -5.17 3.96
N ALA A 25 -2.17 -6.02 4.99
CA ALA A 25 -3.32 -6.39 5.81
C ALA A 25 -3.90 -5.19 6.55
N ILE A 26 -3.01 -4.34 7.09
CA ILE A 26 -3.38 -3.07 7.72
C ILE A 26 -3.97 -2.11 6.68
N SER A 27 -3.40 -2.05 5.47
CA SER A 27 -3.91 -1.21 4.38
C SER A 27 -5.28 -1.67 3.86
N ASP A 28 -5.60 -2.96 3.92
CA ASP A 28 -6.90 -3.49 3.53
C ASP A 28 -8.05 -2.97 4.40
N LEU A 29 -7.76 -2.52 5.62
CA LEU A 29 -8.76 -1.87 6.47
C LEU A 29 -9.34 -0.61 5.82
N ILE A 30 -8.58 0.07 4.95
CA ILE A 30 -9.05 1.21 4.16
C ILE A 30 -10.12 0.77 3.14
N SER A 31 -10.00 -0.45 2.61
CA SER A 31 -10.87 -0.98 1.54
C SER A 31 -12.19 -1.57 2.03
N LEU A 32 -12.37 -1.72 3.35
CA LEU A 32 -13.58 -2.30 3.93
C LEU A 32 -14.83 -1.43 3.79
N ILE A 33 -14.67 -0.21 3.27
CA ILE A 33 -15.75 0.71 2.93
C ILE A 33 -16.48 0.26 1.66
N HIS A 34 -15.85 -0.57 0.82
CA HIS A 34 -16.46 -1.05 -0.43
C HIS A 34 -17.55 -2.10 -0.17
N ARG A 35 -18.83 -1.69 -0.25
CA ARG A 35 -19.97 -2.62 -0.30
C ARG A 35 -20.47 -2.76 -1.74
N PRO A 36 -20.69 -3.99 -2.26
CA PRO A 36 -21.13 -4.20 -3.64
C PRO A 36 -22.53 -3.67 -3.97
N SER A 37 -23.37 -3.44 -2.96
CA SER A 37 -24.71 -2.89 -3.12
C SER A 37 -24.64 -1.38 -2.89
N GLU A 38 -24.91 -0.58 -3.93
CA GLU A 38 -25.05 0.88 -3.89
C GLU A 38 -25.70 1.33 -2.58
N PRO A 39 -24.93 1.84 -1.60
CA PRO A 39 -25.53 2.30 -0.38
C PRO A 39 -26.10 3.69 -0.63
N THR A 40 -27.28 3.97 -0.10
CA THR A 40 -27.88 5.31 -0.10
C THR A 40 -27.03 6.32 0.71
N ARG A 41 -26.06 5.83 1.51
CA ARG A 41 -25.19 6.61 2.39
C ARG A 41 -23.86 5.90 2.68
N LEU A 42 -22.73 6.58 2.49
CA LEU A 42 -21.40 6.04 2.79
C LEU A 42 -21.01 6.43 4.22
N ILE A 43 -20.61 5.47 5.05
CA ILE A 43 -20.04 5.75 6.37
C ILE A 43 -18.52 5.83 6.19
N LEU A 44 -17.94 7.03 6.33
CA LEU A 44 -16.49 7.18 6.39
C LEU A 44 -16.03 6.77 7.80
N PRO A 45 -15.28 5.67 7.97
CA PRO A 45 -14.78 5.26 9.27
C PRO A 45 -13.80 6.28 9.83
N ASP A 46 -13.76 6.40 11.16
CA ASP A 46 -12.66 7.10 11.81
C ASP A 46 -11.36 6.29 11.67
N PHE A 47 -10.55 6.67 10.68
CA PHE A 47 -9.23 6.09 10.46
C PHE A 47 -8.17 6.56 11.46
N SER A 48 -8.52 7.36 12.47
CA SER A 48 -7.57 7.80 13.50
C SER A 48 -6.85 6.63 14.16
N GLY A 49 -7.53 5.53 14.46
CA GLY A 49 -6.88 4.33 15.02
C GLY A 49 -5.76 3.77 14.14
N LEU A 50 -6.04 3.63 12.84
CA LEU A 50 -5.07 3.22 11.81
C LEU A 50 -3.91 4.21 11.69
N ALA A 51 -4.24 5.50 11.63
CA ALA A 51 -3.27 6.59 11.55
C ALA A 51 -2.31 6.59 12.75
N ARG A 52 -2.85 6.50 13.97
CA ARG A 52 -2.07 6.46 15.21
C ARG A 52 -1.13 5.26 15.26
N HIS A 53 -1.60 4.11 14.78
CA HIS A 53 -0.81 2.90 14.76
C HIS A 53 0.44 3.07 13.87
N ILE A 54 0.25 3.47 12.61
CA ILE A 54 1.35 3.63 11.65
C ILE A 54 2.28 4.77 12.10
N ASP A 55 1.71 5.88 12.59
CA ASP A 55 2.50 6.99 13.12
C ASP A 55 3.35 6.57 14.32
N GLY A 56 2.82 5.74 15.22
CA GLY A 56 3.55 5.18 16.36
C GLY A 56 4.80 4.43 15.92
N GLN A 57 4.67 3.54 14.92
CA GLN A 57 5.81 2.82 14.35
C GLN A 57 6.87 3.76 13.75
N LEU A 58 6.43 4.82 13.06
CA LEU A 58 7.34 5.83 12.50
C LEU A 58 8.07 6.62 13.60
N ARG A 59 7.37 6.97 14.68
CA ARG A 59 7.93 7.72 15.82
C ARG A 59 8.89 6.91 16.68
N GLU A 60 8.69 5.60 16.80
CA GLU A 60 9.67 4.70 17.42
C GLU A 60 11.03 4.80 16.70
N HIS A 61 11.00 4.85 15.37
CA HIS A 61 12.22 5.05 14.58
C HIS A 61 12.86 6.42 14.77
N PHE A 62 12.07 7.49 14.96
CA PHE A 62 12.60 8.82 15.28
C PHE A 62 13.32 8.82 16.62
N SER A 63 12.78 8.11 17.61
CA SER A 63 13.39 8.05 18.94
C SER A 63 14.73 7.30 18.94
N GLN A 64 14.96 6.43 17.96
CA GLN A 64 16.17 5.62 17.82
C GLN A 64 17.27 6.27 16.97
N ARG A 65 16.99 7.37 16.25
CA ARG A 65 17.93 7.98 15.28
C ARG A 65 17.87 9.51 15.32
N GLN A 66 18.90 10.17 14.80
CA GLN A 66 18.82 11.61 14.61
C GLN A 66 17.81 11.92 13.48
N GLU A 67 16.75 12.67 13.81
CA GLU A 67 15.74 13.07 12.83
C GLU A 67 16.34 13.97 11.74
N ASP A 68 16.15 13.60 10.48
CA ASP A 68 16.45 14.46 9.33
C ASP A 68 15.33 15.50 9.12
N GLU A 69 15.52 16.42 8.17
CA GLU A 69 14.51 17.45 7.88
C GLU A 69 13.15 16.85 7.47
N TYR A 70 13.18 15.74 6.75
CA TYR A 70 11.97 15.06 6.28
C TYR A 70 11.14 14.54 7.45
N ALA A 71 11.78 13.81 8.37
CA ALA A 71 11.16 13.31 9.59
C ALA A 71 10.62 14.46 10.46
N ARG A 72 11.37 15.57 10.60
CA ARG A 72 10.93 16.73 11.38
C ARG A 72 9.68 17.39 10.82
N LYS A 73 9.60 17.59 9.50
CA LYS A 73 8.42 18.16 8.84
C LYS A 73 7.21 17.23 8.97
N TYR A 74 7.40 15.92 8.76
CA TYR A 74 6.36 14.94 8.98
C TYR A 74 5.86 14.95 10.44
N ARG A 75 6.78 14.96 11.42
CA ARG A 75 6.43 14.99 12.85
C ARG A 75 5.61 16.23 13.20
N TYR A 76 5.97 17.39 12.66
CA TYR A 76 5.19 18.62 12.85
C TYR A 76 3.75 18.48 12.33
N LEU A 77 3.57 17.96 11.11
CA LEU A 77 2.25 17.64 10.57
C LEU A 77 1.49 16.65 11.47
N SER A 78 2.15 15.58 11.89
CA SER A 78 1.57 14.57 12.77
C SER A 78 1.13 15.18 14.12
N ASP A 79 1.94 16.04 14.74
CA ASP A 79 1.56 16.74 15.98
C ASP A 79 0.32 17.62 15.79
N ILE A 80 0.18 18.32 14.66
CA ILE A 80 -1.02 19.11 14.33
C ILE A 80 -2.25 18.20 14.19
N TRP A 81 -2.09 17.05 13.53
CA TRP A 81 -3.15 16.06 13.39
C TRP A 81 -3.68 15.58 14.74
N TYR A 82 -2.79 15.19 15.68
CA TYR A 82 -3.21 14.81 17.03
C TYR A 82 -3.88 15.94 17.80
N GLN A 83 -3.36 17.17 17.66
CA GLN A 83 -3.98 18.33 18.28
C GLN A 83 -5.41 18.53 17.74
N ALA A 84 -5.63 18.39 16.43
CA ALA A 84 -6.98 18.46 15.84
C ALA A 84 -7.92 17.41 16.46
N GLY A 85 -7.47 16.15 16.54
CA GLY A 85 -8.26 15.05 17.11
C GLY A 85 -8.55 15.19 18.61
N SER A 86 -7.76 15.99 19.34
CA SER A 86 -7.97 16.23 20.78
C SER A 86 -9.05 17.27 21.11
N LEU A 87 -9.47 18.07 20.12
CA LEU A 87 -10.41 19.16 20.34
C LEU A 87 -11.84 18.64 20.41
N SER A 88 -12.56 18.97 21.49
CA SER A 88 -13.97 18.60 21.68
C SER A 88 -14.96 19.54 20.98
N ASN A 89 -14.61 20.82 20.85
CA ASN A 89 -15.45 21.81 20.17
C ASN A 89 -15.37 21.64 18.63
N PRO A 90 -16.50 21.45 17.93
CA PRO A 90 -16.51 21.20 16.48
C PRO A 90 -15.93 22.33 15.62
N ASP A 91 -16.17 23.59 15.96
CA ASP A 91 -15.68 24.75 15.20
C ASP A 91 -14.15 24.86 15.31
N ASN A 92 -13.63 24.71 16.52
CA ASN A 92 -12.18 24.70 16.76
C ASN A 92 -11.50 23.49 16.10
N ARG A 93 -12.16 22.33 16.12
CA ARG A 93 -11.69 21.12 15.43
C ARG A 93 -11.61 21.35 13.93
N SER A 94 -12.65 21.94 13.33
CA SER A 94 -12.71 22.24 11.89
C SER A 94 -11.60 23.20 11.46
N ARG A 95 -11.39 24.29 12.20
CA ARG A 95 -10.24 25.21 11.99
C ARG A 95 -8.89 24.52 12.11
N ARG A 96 -8.79 23.53 13.00
CA ARG A 96 -7.54 22.76 13.14
C ARG A 96 -7.35 21.78 11.98
N PHE A 97 -8.42 21.18 11.46
CA PHE A 97 -8.36 20.36 10.25
C PHE A 97 -8.00 21.17 9.00
N GLU A 98 -8.43 22.43 8.90
CA GLU A 98 -7.94 23.35 7.87
C GLU A 98 -6.41 23.45 7.88
N LYS A 99 -5.81 23.66 9.06
CA LYS A 99 -4.36 23.67 9.21
C LYS A 99 -3.70 22.31 8.90
N VAL A 100 -4.36 21.19 9.19
CA VAL A 100 -3.88 19.85 8.76
C VAL A 100 -3.82 19.78 7.24
N MET A 101 -4.85 20.25 6.53
CA MET A 101 -4.88 20.25 5.06
C MET A 101 -3.74 21.08 4.48
N GLU A 102 -3.54 22.31 4.97
CA GLU A 102 -2.42 23.16 4.53
C GLU A 102 -1.06 22.49 4.72
N GLN A 103 -0.80 21.96 5.91
CA GLN A 103 0.50 21.39 6.28
C GLN A 103 0.76 20.04 5.62
N SER A 104 -0.29 19.23 5.41
CA SER A 104 -0.16 17.99 4.66
C SER A 104 0.11 18.28 3.19
N GLN A 105 -0.53 19.29 2.59
CA GLN A 105 -0.23 19.69 1.22
C GLN A 105 1.23 20.13 1.07
N GLU A 106 1.70 21.00 1.96
CA GLU A 106 3.09 21.47 1.97
C GLU A 106 4.08 20.29 2.11
N PHE A 107 3.80 19.37 3.04
CA PHE A 107 4.62 18.17 3.23
C PHE A 107 4.59 17.24 2.02
N LEU A 108 3.43 17.02 1.39
CA LEU A 108 3.29 16.16 0.22
C LEU A 108 4.12 16.72 -0.93
N VAL A 109 4.00 18.01 -1.25
CA VAL A 109 4.79 18.67 -2.30
C VAL A 109 6.28 18.57 -2.00
N PHE A 110 6.70 18.98 -0.79
CA PHE A 110 8.10 18.85 -0.37
C PHE A 110 8.61 17.41 -0.51
N SER A 111 7.78 16.43 -0.16
CA SER A 111 8.15 15.02 -0.22
C SER A 111 8.40 14.55 -1.64
N GLN A 112 7.70 15.11 -2.63
CA GLN A 112 7.92 14.79 -4.03
C GLN A 112 9.32 15.20 -4.51
N ASP A 113 9.84 16.32 -4.00
CA ASP A 113 11.16 16.84 -4.37
C ASP A 113 12.32 16.05 -3.75
N VAL A 114 12.09 15.47 -2.56
CA VAL A 114 13.16 14.85 -1.75
C VAL A 114 13.01 13.33 -1.60
N MET A 115 12.06 12.72 -2.31
CA MET A 115 11.91 11.27 -2.37
C MET A 115 13.16 10.65 -3.02
N PRO A 116 13.69 9.52 -2.50
CA PRO A 116 14.92 8.94 -3.03
C PRO A 116 14.81 8.62 -4.53
N ASN A 117 15.86 8.94 -5.29
CA ASN A 117 16.00 8.48 -6.67
C ASN A 117 16.81 7.18 -6.65
N THR A 118 16.11 6.08 -6.40
CA THR A 118 16.71 4.77 -6.15
C THR A 118 16.78 3.93 -7.43
N ASN A 119 17.84 3.13 -7.57
CA ASN A 119 18.00 2.15 -8.65
C ASN A 119 18.11 0.75 -8.05
N LEU A 120 17.25 -0.18 -8.47
CA LEU A 120 17.26 -1.58 -8.01
C LEU A 120 18.59 -2.30 -8.22
N TYR A 121 19.40 -1.91 -9.21
CA TYR A 121 20.69 -2.55 -9.47
C TYR A 121 21.86 -1.88 -8.74
N ASP A 122 21.64 -0.75 -8.09
CA ASP A 122 22.66 0.03 -7.38
C ASP A 122 22.11 0.52 -6.04
N LEU A 123 21.63 -0.43 -5.23
CA LEU A 123 21.06 -0.14 -3.92
C LEU A 123 22.15 0.21 -2.92
N LYS A 124 21.98 1.35 -2.27
CA LYS A 124 22.85 1.76 -1.16
C LYS A 124 22.46 1.02 0.11
N TYR A 125 23.40 0.93 1.04
CA TYR A 125 23.14 0.39 2.38
C TYR A 125 21.95 1.10 3.04
N ASN A 126 21.00 0.32 3.57
CA ASN A 126 19.76 0.78 4.20
C ASN A 126 18.80 1.60 3.30
N GLU A 127 18.97 1.57 1.97
CA GLU A 127 18.09 2.33 1.08
C GLU A 127 16.64 1.85 1.12
N GLY A 128 16.41 0.54 1.23
CA GLY A 128 15.06 -0.03 1.41
C GLY A 128 14.33 0.49 2.64
N GLU A 129 15.05 0.63 3.76
CA GLU A 129 14.50 1.20 4.99
C GLU A 129 14.12 2.67 4.80
N ARG A 130 15.02 3.44 4.18
CA ARG A 130 14.80 4.86 3.90
C ARG A 130 13.58 5.09 2.99
N VAL A 131 13.47 4.29 1.93
CA VAL A 131 12.31 4.31 1.03
C VAL A 131 11.04 3.94 1.77
N ARG A 132 11.06 2.89 2.60
CA ARG A 132 9.91 2.46 3.39
C ARG A 132 9.40 3.58 4.29
N GLN A 133 10.28 4.17 5.10
CA GLN A 133 9.94 5.22 6.04
C GLN A 133 9.38 6.46 5.34
N LYS A 134 10.07 6.95 4.30
CA LYS A 134 9.62 8.14 3.56
C LYS A 134 8.29 7.91 2.85
N GLY A 135 8.13 6.75 2.23
CA GLY A 135 6.89 6.36 1.56
C GLY A 135 5.72 6.20 2.53
N GLN A 136 5.94 5.60 3.70
CA GLN A 136 4.93 5.48 4.76
C GLN A 136 4.46 6.86 5.26
N MET A 137 5.40 7.77 5.54
CA MET A 137 5.09 9.16 5.91
C MET A 137 4.29 9.88 4.83
N TYR A 138 4.64 9.69 3.55
CA TYR A 138 3.88 10.27 2.44
C TYR A 138 2.44 9.75 2.40
N CYS A 139 2.26 8.42 2.43
CA CYS A 139 0.93 7.80 2.41
C CYS A 139 0.09 8.22 3.62
N LEU A 140 0.71 8.38 4.78
CA LEU A 140 0.01 8.78 6.00
C LEU A 140 -0.33 10.27 6.01
N ALA A 141 0.55 11.14 5.50
CA ALA A 141 0.23 12.55 5.28
C ALA A 141 -0.93 12.72 4.29
N LEU A 142 -0.97 11.91 3.23
CA LEU A 142 -2.10 11.89 2.30
C LEU A 142 -3.39 11.44 2.98
N LEU A 143 -3.33 10.39 3.82
CA LEU A 143 -4.47 9.95 4.61
C LEU A 143 -4.97 11.06 5.57
N PHE A 144 -4.06 11.77 6.25
CA PHE A 144 -4.43 12.91 7.09
C PHE A 144 -5.15 13.99 6.29
N HIS A 145 -4.67 14.31 5.09
CA HIS A 145 -5.32 15.28 4.21
C HIS A 145 -6.73 14.83 3.83
N ILE A 146 -6.88 13.57 3.40
CA ILE A 146 -8.18 13.00 3.00
C ILE A 146 -9.18 13.10 4.16
N ILE A 147 -8.78 12.68 5.37
CA ILE A 147 -9.69 12.71 6.53
C ILE A 147 -10.00 14.15 6.94
N ALA A 148 -9.00 15.04 6.96
CA ALA A 148 -9.21 16.45 7.30
C ALA A 148 -10.14 17.15 6.31
N ARG A 149 -9.99 16.89 5.00
CA ARG A 149 -10.87 17.40 3.96
C ARG A 149 -12.29 16.84 4.11
N ALA A 150 -12.41 15.55 4.38
CA ALA A 150 -13.71 14.93 4.63
C ALA A 150 -14.39 15.50 5.87
N ALA A 151 -13.66 15.77 6.95
CA ALA A 151 -14.20 16.37 8.17
C ALA A 151 -14.58 17.85 8.00
N PHE A 152 -13.89 18.59 7.12
CA PHE A 152 -14.12 20.01 6.89
C PHE A 152 -15.25 20.26 5.88
N GLU A 153 -15.20 19.62 4.72
CA GLU A 153 -16.15 19.82 3.62
C GLU A 153 -16.32 18.52 2.82
N PRO A 154 -17.14 17.57 3.32
CA PRO A 154 -17.24 16.21 2.78
C PRO A 154 -17.58 16.16 1.28
N GLU A 155 -18.49 17.03 0.84
CA GLU A 155 -18.99 17.11 -0.54
C GLU A 155 -17.88 17.43 -1.55
N SER A 156 -16.83 18.11 -1.09
CA SER A 156 -15.76 18.59 -1.95
C SER A 156 -14.60 17.60 -2.13
N VAL A 157 -14.43 16.63 -1.21
CA VAL A 157 -13.34 15.63 -1.26
C VAL A 157 -13.33 14.89 -2.59
N ALA A 158 -14.53 14.54 -3.05
CA ALA A 158 -14.82 13.90 -4.32
C ALA A 158 -14.27 14.64 -5.55
N THR A 159 -14.27 15.98 -5.47
CA THR A 159 -13.97 16.88 -6.59
C THR A 159 -12.54 17.41 -6.55
N ASP A 160 -11.82 17.15 -5.46
CA ASP A 160 -10.44 17.56 -5.30
C ASP A 160 -9.50 16.69 -6.13
N THR A 161 -9.20 17.17 -7.34
CA THR A 161 -8.29 16.50 -8.27
C THR A 161 -6.85 16.43 -7.76
N THR A 162 -6.46 17.24 -6.77
CA THR A 162 -5.10 17.26 -6.24
C THR A 162 -4.78 16.00 -5.44
N LEU A 163 -5.75 15.46 -4.68
CA LEU A 163 -5.58 14.22 -3.93
C LEU A 163 -5.34 13.03 -4.85
N VAL A 164 -6.08 12.97 -5.96
CA VAL A 164 -5.88 11.96 -7.00
C VAL A 164 -4.51 12.13 -7.67
N ALA A 165 -4.08 13.37 -7.90
CA ALA A 165 -2.74 13.65 -8.45
C ALA A 165 -1.62 13.16 -7.52
N HIS A 166 -1.76 13.32 -6.19
CA HIS A 166 -0.81 12.79 -5.22
C HIS A 166 -0.74 11.25 -5.22
N CYS A 167 -1.88 10.56 -5.41
CA CYS A 167 -1.90 9.11 -5.62
C CYS A 167 -1.16 8.70 -6.89
N ARG A 168 -1.47 9.34 -8.02
CA ARG A 168 -0.82 9.06 -9.31
C ARG A 168 0.68 9.28 -9.26
N TRP A 169 1.11 10.39 -8.66
CA TRP A 169 2.53 10.70 -8.51
C TRP A 169 3.28 9.60 -7.76
N MET A 170 2.76 9.09 -6.65
CA MET A 170 3.42 8.00 -5.90
C MET A 170 3.46 6.70 -6.70
N LYS A 171 2.37 6.37 -7.43
CA LYS A 171 2.37 5.21 -8.34
C LYS A 171 3.42 5.35 -9.44
N ASP A 172 3.55 6.53 -10.04
CA ASP A 172 4.55 6.82 -11.06
C ASP A 172 5.98 6.80 -10.50
N TRP A 173 6.19 7.32 -9.29
CA TRP A 173 7.46 7.25 -8.58
C TRP A 173 7.87 5.80 -8.30
N VAL A 174 6.93 4.95 -7.84
CA VAL A 174 7.19 3.51 -7.65
C VAL A 174 7.56 2.85 -8.98
N LYS A 175 6.79 3.08 -10.05
CA LYS A 175 7.09 2.54 -11.39
C LYS A 175 8.46 2.97 -11.91
N LYS A 176 8.80 4.26 -11.74
CA LYS A 176 10.11 4.80 -12.13
C LYS A 176 11.24 4.14 -11.35
N THR A 177 11.07 3.93 -10.04
CA THR A 177 12.06 3.27 -9.18
C THR A 177 12.28 1.80 -9.55
N LEU A 178 11.21 1.12 -9.99
CA LEU A 178 11.28 -0.25 -10.49
C LEU A 178 12.03 -0.33 -11.83
N GLY A 179 11.85 0.66 -12.72
CA GLY A 179 12.44 0.65 -14.07
C GLY A 179 11.83 -0.42 -15.00
N ALA A 180 12.00 -0.29 -16.32
CA ALA A 180 11.30 -1.19 -17.27
C ALA A 180 11.88 -2.62 -17.34
N ARG A 181 13.21 -2.76 -17.29
CA ARG A 181 13.92 -4.05 -17.47
C ARG A 181 13.84 -5.00 -16.27
N PRO A 182 13.93 -4.51 -15.00
CA PRO A 182 13.78 -5.35 -13.81
C PRO A 182 12.42 -6.03 -13.71
N LEU A 183 11.38 -5.39 -14.23
CA LEU A 183 9.99 -5.81 -14.04
C LEU A 183 9.68 -7.17 -14.69
N ASP A 184 10.13 -7.40 -15.92
CA ASP A 184 9.91 -8.67 -16.63
C ASP A 184 10.69 -9.83 -16.00
N GLU A 185 11.97 -9.58 -15.68
CA GLU A 185 12.85 -10.55 -15.01
C GLU A 185 12.33 -10.90 -13.61
N LEU A 186 11.77 -9.91 -12.92
CA LEU A 186 11.19 -10.08 -11.60
C LEU A 186 9.86 -10.82 -11.64
N MET A 187 9.00 -10.58 -12.64
CA MET A 187 7.77 -11.35 -12.81
C MET A 187 8.06 -12.83 -13.01
N VAL A 188 9.08 -13.15 -13.83
CA VAL A 188 9.54 -14.52 -14.03
C VAL A 188 10.04 -15.13 -12.72
N ARG A 189 10.98 -14.46 -12.03
CA ARG A 189 11.53 -14.99 -10.76
C ARG A 189 10.43 -15.19 -9.73
N THR A 190 9.58 -14.19 -9.55
CA THR A 190 8.49 -14.25 -8.58
C THR A 190 7.52 -15.37 -8.92
N ALA A 191 7.15 -15.54 -10.18
CA ALA A 191 6.30 -16.64 -10.56
C ALA A 191 6.94 -18.01 -10.25
N MET A 192 8.27 -18.15 -10.43
CA MET A 192 9.00 -19.40 -10.15
C MET A 192 9.21 -19.70 -8.66
N LEU A 193 9.61 -18.70 -7.87
CA LEU A 193 10.15 -18.91 -6.53
C LEU A 193 9.22 -18.43 -5.42
N ASP A 194 8.37 -17.47 -5.73
CA ASP A 194 7.58 -16.72 -4.76
C ASP A 194 6.16 -16.46 -5.33
N PRO A 195 5.42 -17.47 -5.83
CA PRO A 195 4.21 -17.28 -6.64
C PRO A 195 3.11 -16.49 -5.92
N GLY A 196 3.11 -16.52 -4.58
CA GLY A 196 2.24 -15.70 -3.75
C GLY A 196 2.44 -14.19 -3.94
N PHE A 197 3.61 -13.72 -4.39
CA PHE A 197 3.95 -12.30 -4.62
C PHE A 197 3.62 -11.83 -6.04
N PHE A 198 3.43 -12.76 -6.98
CA PHE A 198 3.22 -12.50 -8.41
C PHE A 198 2.12 -11.46 -8.71
N PRO A 199 0.95 -11.50 -8.06
CA PRO A 199 -0.16 -10.66 -8.49
C PRO A 199 -0.06 -9.20 -8.04
N ALA A 200 0.64 -8.96 -6.93
CA ALA A 200 0.92 -7.62 -6.49
C ALA A 200 1.93 -6.94 -7.44
N LEU A 201 2.88 -7.72 -7.97
CA LEU A 201 3.77 -7.29 -9.04
C LEU A 201 3.05 -7.10 -10.38
N GLN A 202 2.09 -7.95 -10.71
CA GLN A 202 1.25 -7.76 -11.90
C GLN A 202 0.51 -6.41 -11.85
N ARG A 203 -0.05 -6.01 -10.71
CA ARG A 203 -0.68 -4.69 -10.56
C ARG A 203 0.30 -3.51 -10.66
N LEU A 204 1.55 -3.69 -10.25
CA LEU A 204 2.60 -2.68 -10.39
C LEU A 204 2.95 -2.45 -11.87
N ILE A 205 2.94 -3.52 -12.67
CA ILE A 205 3.42 -3.54 -14.06
C ILE A 205 2.28 -3.21 -15.06
N GLY A 206 1.03 -3.49 -14.68
CA GLY A 206 -0.13 -3.45 -15.58
C GLY A 206 -0.53 -4.87 -15.99
N ASP A 207 -1.80 -5.06 -16.36
CA ASP A 207 -2.38 -6.38 -16.66
C ASP A 207 -1.52 -7.14 -17.66
N THR A 208 -0.79 -8.14 -17.16
CA THR A 208 -0.28 -9.21 -18.00
C THR A 208 -1.47 -10.04 -18.46
N GLN A 209 -1.42 -10.59 -19.67
CA GLN A 209 -2.46 -11.49 -20.20
C GLN A 209 -2.62 -12.78 -19.36
N ALA A 210 -1.79 -13.00 -18.34
CA ALA A 210 -1.82 -14.17 -17.47
C ALA A 210 -2.63 -13.88 -16.20
N SER A 211 -3.58 -14.75 -15.89
CA SER A 211 -4.42 -14.68 -14.69
C SER A 211 -3.73 -15.22 -13.42
N SER A 212 -2.58 -15.89 -13.57
CA SER A 212 -1.83 -16.52 -12.48
C SER A 212 -0.32 -16.60 -12.76
N ALA A 213 0.46 -16.84 -11.70
CA ALA A 213 1.90 -17.11 -11.80
C ALA A 213 2.21 -18.32 -12.70
N ASP A 214 1.45 -19.41 -12.55
CA ASP A 214 1.63 -20.63 -13.34
C ASP A 214 1.34 -20.39 -14.82
N GLU A 215 0.26 -19.66 -15.14
CA GLU A 215 -0.06 -19.29 -16.51
C GLU A 215 1.02 -18.39 -17.12
N TYR A 216 1.54 -17.45 -16.34
CA TYR A 216 2.63 -16.59 -16.77
C TYR A 216 3.91 -17.38 -17.07
N LEU A 217 4.29 -18.32 -16.19
CA LEU A 217 5.43 -19.20 -16.43
C LEU A 217 5.23 -20.09 -17.63
N ALA A 218 4.05 -20.70 -17.78
CA ALA A 218 3.74 -21.53 -18.92
C ALA A 218 3.88 -20.74 -20.24
N ASN A 219 3.43 -19.48 -20.25
CA ASN A 219 3.60 -18.59 -21.40
C ASN A 219 5.07 -18.22 -21.66
N CYS A 220 5.84 -17.95 -20.61
CA CYS A 220 7.29 -17.70 -20.71
C CYS A 220 8.02 -18.92 -21.29
N ILE A 221 7.70 -20.13 -20.80
CA ILE A 221 8.28 -21.39 -21.27
C ILE A 221 7.90 -21.63 -22.74
N ARG A 222 6.61 -21.54 -23.11
CA ARG A 222 6.16 -21.70 -24.51
C ARG A 222 6.88 -20.73 -25.45
N THR A 223 7.04 -19.47 -25.04
CA THR A 223 7.75 -18.45 -25.82
C THR A 223 9.23 -18.79 -25.95
N ALA A 224 9.86 -19.30 -24.88
CA ALA A 224 11.24 -19.77 -24.94
C ALA A 224 11.38 -20.99 -25.86
N CYS A 225 10.46 -21.97 -25.81
CA CYS A 225 10.44 -23.15 -26.69
C CYS A 225 10.47 -22.77 -28.18
N GLN A 226 9.78 -21.71 -28.56
CA GLN A 226 9.72 -21.23 -29.94
C GLN A 226 11.06 -20.62 -30.41
N LYS A 227 11.92 -20.19 -29.49
CA LYS A 227 13.19 -19.51 -29.79
C LYS A 227 14.42 -20.43 -29.76
N THR A 228 14.41 -21.51 -28.97
CA THR A 228 15.59 -22.35 -28.70
C THR A 228 15.50 -23.76 -29.27
N SER A 229 15.06 -23.91 -30.53
CA SER A 229 14.99 -25.23 -31.19
C SER A 229 16.38 -25.86 -31.46
N GLU A 230 17.16 -26.17 -30.43
CA GLU A 230 18.34 -27.04 -30.55
C GLU A 230 17.90 -28.50 -30.44
N TYR A 231 18.01 -29.21 -31.55
CA TYR A 231 17.73 -30.63 -31.66
C TYR A 231 18.87 -31.44 -31.01
N LEU A 232 18.69 -31.90 -29.78
CA LEU A 232 19.63 -32.84 -29.16
C LEU A 232 19.38 -34.23 -29.75
N ASN A 233 20.29 -34.65 -30.61
CA ASN A 233 20.24 -35.95 -31.26
C ASN A 233 20.26 -37.09 -30.22
N ASN A 234 19.13 -37.79 -30.02
CA ASN A 234 19.07 -39.11 -29.41
C ASN A 234 17.70 -39.77 -29.69
N PRO A 235 17.62 -41.11 -29.85
CA PRO A 235 16.47 -41.84 -30.40
C PRO A 235 15.20 -41.87 -29.51
N ARG A 236 15.08 -40.95 -28.55
CA ARG A 236 14.00 -40.88 -27.55
C ARG A 236 13.21 -39.55 -27.54
N GLN A 237 13.37 -38.69 -28.55
CA GLN A 237 12.64 -37.41 -28.65
C GLN A 237 12.74 -36.54 -27.37
N SER A 238 13.91 -36.46 -26.76
CA SER A 238 14.13 -35.64 -25.56
C SER A 238 14.61 -34.24 -25.93
N TYR A 239 13.90 -33.20 -25.49
CA TYR A 239 14.30 -31.80 -25.63
C TYR A 239 14.91 -31.31 -24.32
N ARG A 240 16.02 -30.55 -24.38
CA ARG A 240 16.56 -29.80 -23.25
C ARG A 240 16.29 -28.33 -23.50
N MET A 241 15.73 -27.66 -22.50
CA MET A 241 15.58 -26.20 -22.52
C MET A 241 16.46 -25.58 -21.46
N THR A 242 17.10 -24.47 -21.82
CA THR A 242 17.80 -23.59 -20.89
C THR A 242 16.95 -22.34 -20.69
N PHE A 243 16.55 -22.09 -19.44
CA PHE A 243 15.78 -20.93 -19.06
C PHE A 243 16.65 -20.03 -18.18
N ASN A 244 16.96 -18.83 -18.68
CA ASN A 244 17.77 -17.87 -17.94
C ASN A 244 16.84 -16.93 -17.16
N TYR A 245 17.09 -16.77 -15.87
CA TYR A 245 16.42 -15.80 -15.02
C TYR A 245 17.44 -15.00 -14.22
N HIS A 246 17.08 -13.79 -13.81
CA HIS A 246 17.93 -12.98 -12.95
C HIS A 246 17.69 -13.34 -11.49
N SER A 247 18.77 -13.62 -10.77
CA SER A 247 18.72 -13.80 -9.31
C SER A 247 18.88 -12.44 -8.65
N TYR A 248 17.87 -12.03 -7.88
CA TYR A 248 17.93 -10.84 -7.04
C TYR A 248 18.53 -11.16 -5.67
N ASP A 249 19.35 -10.26 -5.14
CA ASP A 249 19.87 -10.37 -3.79
C ASP A 249 18.82 -9.96 -2.73
N ASN A 250 19.17 -10.16 -1.45
CA ASN A 250 18.26 -9.87 -0.33
C ASN A 250 17.88 -8.38 -0.22
N GLN A 251 18.77 -7.46 -0.58
CA GLN A 251 18.46 -6.01 -0.53
C GLN A 251 17.46 -5.65 -1.62
N GLN A 252 17.66 -6.18 -2.82
CA GLN A 252 16.75 -6.02 -3.95
C GLN A 252 15.37 -6.59 -3.63
N LEU A 253 15.30 -7.82 -3.10
CA LEU A 253 14.04 -8.43 -2.68
C LEU A 253 13.33 -7.63 -1.59
N THR A 254 14.09 -7.07 -0.64
CA THR A 254 13.52 -6.21 0.40
C THR A 254 12.95 -4.92 -0.18
N MET A 255 13.69 -4.25 -1.07
CA MET A 255 13.21 -3.04 -1.77
C MET A 255 11.92 -3.32 -2.54
N LEU A 256 11.84 -4.46 -3.23
CA LEU A 256 10.65 -4.85 -3.99
C LEU A 256 9.42 -5.05 -3.10
N LYS A 257 9.58 -5.67 -1.93
CA LYS A 257 8.51 -5.79 -0.92
C LYS A 257 8.04 -4.40 -0.45
N VAL A 258 8.97 -3.48 -0.22
CA VAL A 258 8.65 -2.11 0.17
C VAL A 258 7.86 -1.38 -0.91
N LEU A 259 8.33 -1.40 -2.16
CA LEU A 259 7.67 -0.74 -3.29
C LEU A 259 6.27 -1.30 -3.55
N ARG A 260 6.11 -2.63 -3.42
CA ARG A 260 4.80 -3.30 -3.48
C ARG A 260 3.86 -2.80 -2.39
N ASP A 261 4.31 -2.77 -1.15
CA ASP A 261 3.46 -2.38 0.00
C ASP A 261 3.05 -0.90 -0.11
N LEU A 262 3.96 -0.04 -0.56
CA LEU A 262 3.67 1.37 -0.86
C LEU A 262 2.64 1.52 -1.97
N HIS A 263 2.83 0.80 -3.09
CA HIS A 263 1.87 0.81 -4.19
C HIS A 263 0.49 0.28 -3.77
N TYR A 264 0.45 -0.77 -2.95
CA TYR A 264 -0.81 -1.31 -2.45
C TYR A 264 -1.55 -0.31 -1.56
N ARG A 265 -0.83 0.34 -0.65
CA ARG A 265 -1.40 1.36 0.23
C ARG A 265 -1.93 2.55 -0.55
N ILE A 266 -1.18 3.06 -1.53
CA ILE A 266 -1.65 4.18 -2.36
C ILE A 266 -2.84 3.77 -3.23
N ASP A 267 -2.88 2.53 -3.71
CA ASP A 267 -4.04 1.98 -4.41
C ASP A 267 -5.29 1.97 -3.52
N ARG A 268 -5.15 1.62 -2.23
CA ARG A 268 -6.27 1.68 -1.28
C ARG A 268 -6.72 3.10 -1.00
N LEU A 269 -5.81 4.07 -0.92
CA LEU A 269 -6.15 5.48 -0.78
C LEU A 269 -6.86 6.04 -2.03
N GLU A 270 -6.41 5.66 -3.23
CA GLU A 270 -7.09 6.06 -4.46
C GLU A 270 -8.49 5.43 -4.56
N MET A 271 -8.66 4.16 -4.18
CA MET A 271 -9.98 3.55 -4.10
C MET A 271 -10.90 4.27 -3.10
N LEU A 272 -10.39 4.65 -1.93
CA LEU A 272 -11.14 5.45 -0.95
C LEU A 272 -11.64 6.76 -1.58
N LEU A 273 -10.77 7.47 -2.30
CA LEU A 273 -11.15 8.71 -3.02
C LEU A 273 -12.22 8.45 -4.08
N GLN A 274 -12.11 7.36 -4.84
CA GLN A 274 -13.11 7.00 -5.85
C GLN A 274 -14.47 6.65 -5.23
N GLU A 275 -14.48 5.98 -4.08
CA GLU A 275 -15.72 5.69 -3.34
C GLU A 275 -16.33 6.97 -2.77
N LEU A 276 -15.53 7.87 -2.20
CA LEU A 276 -15.97 9.18 -1.75
C LEU A 276 -16.52 10.02 -2.92
N ALA A 277 -15.95 9.89 -4.11
CA ALA A 277 -16.42 10.58 -5.31
C ALA A 277 -17.79 10.11 -5.81
N LYS A 278 -18.17 8.86 -5.53
CA LYS A 278 -19.43 8.27 -5.99
C LYS A 278 -20.59 8.46 -5.01
N ASN A 279 -20.32 8.83 -3.76
CA ASN A 279 -21.32 8.90 -2.70
C ASN A 279 -21.43 10.32 -2.14
N THR A 280 -22.57 10.98 -2.34
CA THR A 280 -22.80 12.38 -1.93
C THR A 280 -23.12 12.55 -0.44
N GLU A 281 -23.51 11.50 0.26
CA GLU A 281 -23.78 11.57 1.71
C GLU A 281 -22.76 10.75 2.51
N VAL A 282 -21.92 11.46 3.27
CA VAL A 282 -20.98 10.87 4.23
C VAL A 282 -21.56 10.94 5.64
N ASP A 283 -21.80 9.80 6.29
CA ASP A 283 -22.25 9.73 7.68
C ASP A 283 -21.08 9.69 8.66
N PHE A 284 -20.88 10.77 9.42
CA PHE A 284 -19.88 10.83 10.49
C PHE A 284 -20.38 10.32 11.84
N THR A 285 -21.69 10.11 12.03
CA THR A 285 -22.25 9.70 13.34
C THR A 285 -21.98 8.24 13.68
N THR A 286 -21.83 7.39 12.67
CA THR A 286 -21.46 5.97 12.79
C THR A 286 -19.97 5.70 12.61
N ALA A 287 -19.17 6.73 12.29
CA ALA A 287 -17.73 6.66 12.06
C ALA A 287 -16.96 6.13 13.26
N ASP A 288 -17.35 6.50 14.48
CA ASP A 288 -16.69 6.08 15.73
C ASP A 288 -16.78 4.58 15.99
N THR A 289 -17.90 3.95 15.59
CA THR A 289 -18.07 2.49 15.76
C THR A 289 -17.23 1.73 14.74
N ALA A 290 -17.19 2.20 13.50
CA ALA A 290 -16.30 1.65 12.48
C ALA A 290 -14.82 1.86 12.83
N GLY A 291 -14.45 3.03 13.38
CA GLY A 291 -13.09 3.35 13.82
C GLY A 291 -12.61 2.52 15.01
N ARG A 292 -13.48 2.28 16.01
CA ARG A 292 -13.19 1.33 17.10
C ARG A 292 -12.96 -0.08 16.57
N TRP A 293 -13.81 -0.53 15.66
CA TRP A 293 -13.66 -1.84 15.04
C TRP A 293 -12.33 -1.94 14.23
N ILE A 294 -11.95 -0.91 13.47
CA ILE A 294 -10.64 -0.85 12.78
C ILE A 294 -9.50 -1.02 13.79
N THR A 295 -9.56 -0.31 14.91
CA THR A 295 -8.55 -0.39 15.98
C THR A 295 -8.45 -1.80 16.56
N GLU A 296 -9.59 -2.46 16.80
CA GLU A 296 -9.62 -3.86 17.25
C GLU A 296 -9.02 -4.82 16.23
N GLN A 297 -9.27 -4.60 14.93
CA GLN A 297 -8.71 -5.45 13.88
C GLN A 297 -7.19 -5.30 13.77
N ILE A 298 -6.66 -4.09 13.93
CA ILE A 298 -5.20 -3.87 14.01
C ILE A 298 -4.64 -4.74 15.13
N GLY A 299 -5.23 -4.68 16.33
CA GLY A 299 -4.80 -5.52 17.46
C GLY A 299 -4.89 -7.03 17.20
N LYS A 300 -5.84 -7.51 16.38
CA LYS A 300 -5.94 -8.92 15.99
C LYS A 300 -4.88 -9.35 14.97
N VAL A 301 -4.61 -8.49 13.98
CA VAL A 301 -3.53 -8.72 13.01
C VAL A 301 -2.18 -8.85 13.74
N GLU A 302 -2.01 -8.11 14.83
CA GLU A 302 -0.79 -8.14 15.65
C GLU A 302 -0.77 -9.27 16.68
N GLY A 303 -1.90 -9.54 17.34
CA GLY A 303 -2.01 -10.55 18.40
C GLY A 303 -1.87 -11.99 17.90
N ASN A 304 -2.16 -12.24 16.62
CA ASN A 304 -2.04 -13.57 16.01
C ASN A 304 -0.59 -14.09 15.89
N GLU A 305 0.44 -13.28 16.13
CA GLU A 305 1.83 -13.77 16.21
C GLU A 305 2.18 -14.39 17.58
N ASN A 306 1.53 -13.99 18.67
CA ASN A 306 1.79 -14.60 19.99
C ASN A 306 1.23 -16.04 20.14
N LEU A 307 0.48 -16.52 19.15
CA LEU A 307 -0.07 -17.88 19.08
C LEU A 307 0.52 -18.69 17.92
N GLY A 308 1.50 -18.16 17.19
CA GLY A 308 1.96 -18.67 15.90
C GLY A 308 3.40 -19.20 15.82
N ILE A 309 4.06 -19.49 16.94
CA ILE A 309 5.32 -20.25 16.95
C ILE A 309 5.15 -21.50 17.82
N PRO A 310 4.95 -22.70 17.25
CA PRO A 310 5.53 -23.88 17.85
C PRO A 310 7.05 -23.74 17.71
N ALA A 311 7.74 -23.65 18.83
CA ALA A 311 9.17 -23.98 18.84
C ALA A 311 9.33 -25.42 18.31
N ASN A 312 10.40 -25.66 17.55
CA ASN A 312 10.83 -26.89 16.86
C ASN A 312 10.28 -26.98 15.41
N ILE A 313 11.11 -27.09 14.37
CA ILE A 313 12.32 -27.91 14.16
C ILE A 313 13.38 -27.12 13.39
#